data_AF-A0A9E1L9J0-F1
#
_entry.id   AF-A0A9E1L9J0-F1
#
_cell.length_a   1.000
_cell.length_b   1.000
_cell.length_c   1.000
_cell.angle_alpha   90.00
_cell.angle_beta   90.00
_cell.angle_gamma   90.00
#
_symmetry.space_group_name_H-M   'P 1'
#
loop_
_entity.id
_entity.type
_entity.pdbx_description
1 polymer ?
#
loop_
_entity_poly.entity_id
_entity_poly.type
_entity_poly.pdbx_seq_one_letter_code
_entity_poly.pdbx_strand_id
1 'polypeptide(L)' 'PLGCSGARIIGTLINVMEQNEKHLGLATMCIGTGQGISTIIKR' A
#
# COMPACT_ATOMS: atom_id res chain seq x y z
N PRO A 1 -0.56 10.65 -10.50
CA PRO A 1 -0.31 11.92 -9.80
C PRO A 1 0.69 11.74 -8.65
N LEU A 2 1.76 12.54 -8.63
CA LEU A 2 2.69 12.57 -7.50
C LEU A 2 1.91 12.90 -6.21
N GLY A 3 2.21 12.20 -5.12
CA GLY A 3 1.49 12.31 -3.84
C GLY A 3 0.25 11.42 -3.69
N CYS A 4 -0.50 11.13 -4.77
CA CYS A 4 -1.68 10.26 -4.68
C CYS A 4 -1.36 8.77 -4.78
N SER A 5 -0.17 8.40 -5.28
CA SER A 5 0.18 6.99 -5.54
C SER A 5 0.14 6.13 -4.28
N GLY A 6 0.57 6.64 -3.12
CA GLY A 6 0.52 5.90 -1.85
C GLY A 6 -0.90 5.54 -1.44
N ALA A 7 -1.82 6.52 -1.46
CA ALA A 7 -3.24 6.30 -1.17
C ALA A 7 -3.88 5.31 -2.16
N ARG A 8 -3.55 5.42 -3.44
CA ARG A 8 -4.02 4.47 -4.47
C ARG A 8 -3.51 3.05 -4.22
N ILE A 9 -2.22 2.87 -3.91
CA ILE A 9 -1.63 1.55 -3.62
C ILE A 9 -2.30 0.92 -2.40
N ILE A 10 -2.46 1.69 -1.32
CA ILE A 10 -3.11 1.24 -0.08
C ILE A 10 -4.58 0.86 -0.34
N GLY A 11 -5.36 1.73 -1.00
CA GLY A 11 -6.76 1.44 -1.30
C GLY A 11 -6.93 0.20 -2.20
N THR A 12 -6.04 0.03 -3.18
CA THR A 12 -6.02 -1.17 -4.02
C THR A 12 -5.69 -2.42 -3.20
N LEU A 13 -4.70 -2.34 -2.31
CA LEU A 13 -4.32 -3.45 -1.43
C LEU A 13 -5.47 -3.86 -0.51
N ILE A 14 -6.18 -2.90 0.10
CA ILE A 14 -7.34 -3.18 0.96
C ILE A 14 -8.43 -3.92 0.17
N ASN A 15 -8.78 -3.43 -1.02
CA ASN A 15 -9.80 -4.07 -1.86
C ASN A 15 -9.40 -5.50 -2.27
N VAL A 16 -8.12 -5.72 -2.62
CA VAL A 16 -7.60 -7.06 -2.93
C VAL A 16 -7.60 -7.96 -1.70
N MET A 17 -7.23 -7.44 -0.53
CA MET A 17 -7.27 -8.19 0.73
C MET A 17 -8.70 -8.60 1.08
N GLU A 18 -9.69 -7.73 0.84
CA GLU A 18 -11.11 -8.04 0.99
C GLU A 18 -11.55 -9.19 0.10
N GLN A 19 -11.25 -9.09 -1.19
CA GLN A 19 -11.58 -10.13 -2.18
C GLN A 19 -10.93 -11.49 -1.89
N ASN A 20 -9.76 -11.51 -1.25
CA ASN A 20 -8.98 -12.72 -1.01
C ASN A 20 -9.01 -13.19 0.46
N GLU A 21 -9.90 -12.62 1.29
CA GLU A 21 -10.02 -12.95 2.72
C GLU A 21 -8.67 -12.92 3.46
N LYS A 22 -7.84 -11.91 3.15
CA LYS A 22 -6.53 -11.71 3.78
C LYS A 22 -6.61 -10.71 4.93
N HIS A 23 -5.96 -11.07 6.03
CA HIS A 23 -5.93 -10.27 7.26
C HIS A 23 -4.68 -9.41 7.41
N LEU A 24 -3.62 -9.69 6.63
CA LEU A 24 -2.35 -8.97 6.70
C LEU A 24 -1.85 -8.65 5.29
N GLY A 25 -1.43 -7.40 5.08
CA GLY A 25 -0.87 -6.93 3.83
C GLY A 25 0.27 -5.94 4.05
N LEU A 26 1.14 -5.80 3.04
CA LEU A 26 2.28 -4.89 3.04
C LEU A 26 2.24 -4.03 1.78
N ALA A 27 2.19 -2.72 1.94
CA ALA A 27 2.37 -1.76 0.86
C ALA A 27 3.76 -1.12 0.99
N THR A 28 4.52 -1.09 -0.10
CA THR A 28 5.85 -0.47 -0.14
C THR A 28 6.03 0.36 -1.42
N MET A 29 6.80 1.44 -1.34
CA MET A 29 7.14 2.27 -2.49
C MET A 29 8.48 2.98 -2.30
N CYS A 30 9.19 3.21 -3.41
CA CYS A 30 10.33 4.11 -3.45
C CYS A 30 9.86 5.57 -3.45
N ILE A 31 10.71 6.43 -2.91
CA ILE A 31 10.58 7.88 -2.91
C ILE A 31 11.86 8.43 -3.58
N GLY A 32 11.75 9.56 -4.28
CA GLY A 32 12.91 10.24 -4.86
C GLY A 32 14.00 10.49 -3.82
N THR A 33 15.23 10.76 -4.27
CA THR A 33 16.39 11.02 -3.39
C THR A 33 16.80 9.84 -2.48
N GLY A 34 16.45 8.60 -2.85
CA GLY A 34 16.95 7.38 -2.18
C GLY A 34 16.17 6.99 -0.91
N GLN A 35 14.91 7.43 -0.79
CA GLN A 35 14.04 7.09 0.34
C GLN A 35 13.06 5.97 -0.01
N GLY A 36 12.47 5.36 1.01
CA GLY A 36 11.42 4.37 0.86
C GLY A 36 10.47 4.37 2.05
N ILE A 37 9.24 3.93 1.83
CA ILE A 37 8.22 3.79 2.86
C ILE A 37 7.58 2.40 2.75
N SER A 38 7.28 1.81 3.91
CA SER A 38 6.64 0.51 4.04
C SER A 38 5.56 0.57 5.11
N THR A 39 4.37 0.08 4.79
CA THR A 39 3.18 0.14 5.66
C THR A 39 2.54 -1.23 5.75
N ILE A 40 2.44 -1.77 6.97
CA ILE A 40 1.68 -2.99 7.26
C ILE A 40 0.22 -2.61 7.53
N ILE A 41 -0.70 -3.34 6.91
CA ILE A 41 -2.14 -3.20 7.11
C ILE A 41 -2.69 -4.49 7.69
N LYS A 42 -3.51 -4.36 8.73
CA LYS A 42 -4.28 -5.45 9.31
C LYS A 42 -5.77 -5.18 9.08
N ARG A 43 -6.51 -6.20 8.61
CA ARG A 43 -7.95 -6.16 8.37
C ARG A 43 -8.67 -7.19 9.24
#